data_AF-A0ABD4KWQ9-F1
#
_entry.id   AF-A0ABD4KWQ9-F1
#
_cell.length_a   1.000
_cell.length_b   1.000
_cell.length_c   1.000
_cell.angle_alpha   90.00
_cell.angle_beta   90.00
_cell.angle_gamma   90.00
#
_symmetry.space_group_name_H-M   'P 1'
#
loop_
_entity.id
_entity.type
_entity.pdbx_description
1 polymer ?
#
loop_
_entity_poly.entity_id
_entity_poly.type
_entity_poly.pdbx_seq_one_letter_code
_entity_poly.pdbx_strand_id
1 'polypeptide(L)' 'RVQLLVTAVDGAKIHTTVTVGGSLSNNKGINKKGGGLSAEALTEKDKRDILLAAEIKVEYLAISFPRN' A
#
# COMPACT_ATOMS: atom_id res chain seq x y z
N ARG A 1 12.53 5.13 9.63
CA ARG A 1 11.05 5.19 9.64
C ARG A 1 10.68 6.66 9.60
N VAL A 2 9.97 7.12 8.56
CA VAL A 2 9.55 8.53 8.43
C VAL A 2 8.06 8.65 8.72
N GLN A 3 7.64 9.68 9.44
CA GLN A 3 6.24 10.02 9.67
C GLN A 3 5.96 11.45 9.26
N LEU A 4 4.84 11.63 8.56
CA LEU A 4 4.39 12.89 8.01
C LEU A 4 2.99 13.19 8.53
N LEU A 5 2.76 14.43 8.93
CA LEU A 5 1.44 14.96 9.26
C LEU A 5 0.93 15.79 8.08
N VAL A 6 -0.26 15.49 7.58
CA VAL A 6 -0.90 16.28 6.51
C VAL A 6 -1.32 17.64 7.06
N THR A 7 -0.92 18.71 6.38
CA THR A 7 -1.25 20.10 6.75
C THR A 7 -2.21 20.75 5.76
N ALA A 8 -2.15 20.37 4.48
CA ALA A 8 -3.09 20.82 3.45
C ALA A 8 -3.15 19.82 2.28
N VAL A 9 -4.24 19.88 1.51
CA VAL A 9 -4.42 19.14 0.25
C VAL A 9 -4.77 20.15 -0.84
N ASP A 10 -4.00 20.15 -1.92
CA ASP A 10 -4.18 21.02 -3.08
C ASP A 10 -4.23 20.17 -4.35
N GLY A 11 -5.45 19.85 -4.81
CA GLY A 11 -5.67 18.94 -5.92
C GLY A 11 -4.98 17.59 -5.71
N ALA A 12 -3.98 17.28 -6.55
CA ALA A 12 -3.19 16.06 -6.49
C ALA A 12 -1.96 16.14 -5.57
N LYS A 13 -1.75 17.27 -4.87
CA LYS A 13 -0.61 17.49 -3.97
C LYS A 13 -1.06 17.43 -2.52
N ILE A 14 -0.28 16.73 -1.69
CA ILE A 14 -0.47 16.68 -0.24
C ILE A 14 0.71 17.39 0.41
N HIS A 15 0.43 18.49 1.09
CA HIS A 15 1.42 19.21 1.88
C HIS A 15 1.52 18.56 3.27
N THR A 16 2.75 18.32 3.72
CA THR A 16 2.99 17.64 4.98
C THR A 16 4.13 18.28 5.78
N THR A 17 4.10 18.07 7.09
CA THR A 17 5.21 18.37 7.99
C THR A 17 5.78 17.07 8.54
N VAL A 18 7.11 16.97 8.59
CA VAL A 18 7.80 15.81 9.15
C VAL A 18 7.63 15.82 10.67
N THR A 19 7.01 14.77 11.20
CA THR A 19 6.87 14.55 12.65
C THR A 19 7.91 13.59 13.20
N VAL A 20 8.35 12.64 12.37
CA VAL A 20 9.49 11.76 12.65
C VAL A 20 10.35 11.68 11.39
N GLY A 21 11.59 12.16 11.48
CA GLY A 21 12.55 12.15 10.39
C GLY A 21 13.33 10.83 10.28
N GLY A 22 14.15 10.73 9.23
CA GLY A 22 15.07 9.61 9.02
C GLY A 22 15.49 9.49 7.55
N SER A 23 16.43 8.58 7.28
CA SER A 23 16.82 8.27 5.91
C SER A 23 15.65 7.67 5.12
N LEU A 24 15.45 8.19 3.91
CA LEU A 24 14.49 7.68 2.94
C LEU A 24 15.27 7.25 1.69
N SER A 25 15.07 6.01 1.27
CA SER A 25 15.67 5.48 0.04
C SER A 25 14.58 5.07 -0.95
N ASN A 26 14.97 4.48 -2.08
CA ASN A 26 14.06 4.13 -3.16
C ASN A 26 13.08 3.00 -2.78
N ASN A 27 11.96 2.91 -3.51
CA ASN A 27 10.96 1.84 -3.42
C ASN A 27 10.38 1.62 -2.02
N LYS A 28 10.20 2.69 -1.24
CA LYS A 28 9.53 2.61 0.07
C LYS A 28 8.03 2.69 -0.10
N GLY A 29 7.32 1.69 0.43
CA GLY A 29 5.87 1.71 0.53
C GLY A 29 5.40 2.81 1.48
N ILE A 30 4.26 3.42 1.15
CA ILE A 30 3.58 4.39 2.00
C ILE A 30 2.31 3.78 2.56
N ASN A 31 1.94 4.20 3.77
CA ASN A 31 0.69 3.79 4.40
C ASN A 31 0.04 5.00 5.05
N LYS A 32 -1.30 5.10 4.97
CA LYS A 32 -2.07 6.11 5.70
C LYS A 32 -2.56 5.54 7.02
N LYS A 33 -2.22 6.22 8.12
CA LYS A 33 -2.73 5.89 9.45
C LYS A 33 -4.26 6.06 9.43
N GLY A 34 -5.00 5.04 9.84
CA GLY A 34 -6.47 5.01 9.72
C GLY A 34 -7.00 4.54 8.37
N GLY A 35 -6.15 4.07 7.46
CA GLY A 35 -6.56 3.49 6.18
C GLY A 35 -6.92 4.50 5.09
N GLY A 36 -7.44 4.01 3.97
CA GLY A 36 -7.92 4.84 2.85
C GLY A 36 -6.85 5.23 1.82
N LEU A 37 -5.73 4.53 1.76
CA LEU A 37 -4.73 4.67 0.68
C LEU A 37 -4.65 3.39 -0.19
N SER A 38 -5.61 2.49 -0.05
CA SER A 38 -5.65 1.21 -0.74
C SER A 38 -6.51 1.27 -2.01
N ALA A 39 -5.88 0.92 -3.13
CA ALA A 39 -6.54 0.53 -4.39
C ALA A 39 -7.42 -0.72 -4.17
N GLU A 40 -8.30 -1.07 -5.13
CA GLU A 40 -9.18 -2.25 -5.06
C GLU A 40 -8.51 -3.47 -4.42
N ALA A 41 -9.27 -4.27 -3.68
CA ALA A 41 -8.75 -5.35 -2.84
C ALA A 41 -7.86 -6.34 -3.61
N LEU A 42 -8.08 -6.52 -4.91
CA LEU A 42 -7.23 -7.29 -5.80
C LEU A 42 -6.93 -6.49 -7.05
N THR A 43 -5.66 -6.25 -7.33
CA THR A 43 -5.24 -5.66 -8.60
C THR A 43 -5.30 -6.70 -9.73
N GLU A 44 -5.26 -6.25 -10.99
CA GLU A 44 -5.17 -7.16 -12.14
C GLU A 44 -3.93 -8.06 -12.09
N LYS A 45 -2.85 -7.59 -11.47
CA LYS A 45 -1.67 -8.41 -11.22
C LYS A 45 -1.99 -9.53 -10.22
N ASP A 46 -2.63 -9.20 -9.10
CA ASP A 46 -2.97 -10.18 -8.06
C ASP A 46 -3.89 -11.27 -8.61
N LYS A 47 -4.86 -10.91 -9.47
CA LYS A 47 -5.73 -11.89 -10.16
C LYS A 47 -4.94 -12.89 -11.00
N ARG A 48 -3.93 -12.42 -11.75
CA ARG A 48 -3.05 -13.32 -12.53
C ARG A 48 -2.20 -14.20 -11.62
N ASP A 49 -1.67 -13.64 -10.55
CA ASP A 49 -0.84 -14.38 -9.59
C ASP A 49 -1.66 -15.47 -8.88
N ILE A 50 -2.95 -15.23 -8.59
CA ILE A 50 -3.87 -16.23 -8.05
C ILE A 50 -4.04 -17.41 -9.02
N LEU A 51 -4.20 -17.15 -10.32
CA LEU A 51 -4.33 -18.21 -11.33
C LEU A 51 -3.06 -19.05 -11.41
N LEU A 52 -1.89 -18.40 -11.40
CA LEU A 52 -0.60 -19.08 -11.37
C LEU A 52 -0.44 -19.94 -10.11
N ALA A 53 -0.83 -19.40 -8.95
CA ALA A 53 -0.78 -20.12 -7.67
C ALA A 53 -1.63 -21.40 -7.71
N ALA A 54 -2.81 -21.34 -8.35
CA ALA A 54 -3.66 -22.52 -8.55
C ALA A 54 -3.01 -23.55 -9.51
N GLU A 55 -2.37 -23.09 -10.59
CA GLU A 55 -1.68 -23.97 -11.56
C GLU A 55 -0.53 -24.74 -10.91
N ILE A 56 0.27 -24.07 -10.08
CA ILE A 56 1.39 -24.71 -9.36
C ILE A 56 0.95 -25.46 -8.09
N LYS A 57 -0.35 -25.51 -7.81
CA LYS A 57 -0.98 -26.26 -6.70
C LYS A 57 -0.45 -25.86 -5.32
N VAL A 58 -0.36 -24.56 -5.04
CA VAL A 58 -0.04 -24.10 -3.68
C VAL A 58 -1.11 -24.56 -2.70
N GLU A 59 -0.70 -24.92 -1.48
CA GLU A 59 -1.63 -25.35 -0.43
C GLU A 59 -2.36 -24.17 0.24
N TYR A 60 -1.69 -23.01 0.31
CA TYR A 60 -2.23 -21.81 0.92
C TYR A 60 -1.78 -20.56 0.14
N LEU A 61 -2.66 -19.56 0.10
CA LEU A 61 -2.39 -18.25 -0.47
C LEU A 61 -2.72 -17.17 0.55
N ALA A 62 -1.72 -16.37 0.94
CA ALA A 62 -1.91 -15.25 1.86
C ALA A 62 -2.26 -13.98 1.08
N ILE A 63 -3.44 -13.41 1.34
CA ILE A 63 -3.90 -12.17 0.71
C ILE A 63 -3.60 -11.00 1.66
N SER A 64 -2.88 -10.01 1.15
CA SER A 64 -2.59 -8.77 1.89
C SER A 64 -3.71 -7.75 1.72
N PHE A 65 -4.02 -7.00 2.78
CA PHE A 65 -5.06 -5.95 2.80
C PHE A 65 -6.47 -6.39 2.34
N PRO A 66 -7.01 -7.55 2.80
CA PRO A 66 -8.36 -7.96 2.46
C PRO A 66 -9.39 -6.94 2.96
N ARG A 67 -10.40 -6.66 2.15
CA ARG A 67 -11.53 -5.76 2.46
C ARG A 67 -12.84 -6.38 1.98
N ASN A 68 -13.95 -6.00 2.61
CA ASN A 68 -15.31 -6.49 2.33
C ASN A 68 -15.91 -5.85 1.09
#